data_AF-A0A419AZB9-F1
#
_entry.id   AF-A0A419AZB9-F1
#
_cell.length_a   1.000
_cell.length_b   1.000
_cell.length_c   1.000
_cell.angle_alpha   90.00
_cell.angle_beta   90.00
_cell.angle_gamma   90.00
#
_symmetry.space_group_name_H-M   'P 1'
#
loop_
_entity.id
_entity.type
_entity.pdbx_description
1 polymer ?
#
loop_
_entity_poly.entity_id
_entity_poly.type
_entity_poly.pdbx_seq_one_letter_code
_entity_poly.pdbx_strand_id
1 'polypeptide(L)'
;MADTQRIRQESMRWHLLIALNKTRPYTANEMFLLALMQRLYADASEPELRHALDYLADRKMAVLTKAVGGVWLANLTRLGVDVVEYAVDGMVGIARPEKYWDR
;
A
#
# COMPACT_ATOMS: atom_id res chain seq x y z
N MET A 1 17.44 -7.82 13.99
CA MET A 1 17.20 -6.38 13.71
C MET A 1 16.80 -6.13 12.25
N ALA A 2 17.45 -6.76 11.25
CA ALA A 2 17.03 -6.65 9.85
C ALA A 2 15.60 -7.15 9.56
N ASP A 3 15.15 -8.20 10.27
CA ASP A 3 13.82 -8.77 10.09
C ASP A 3 12.68 -7.82 10.43
N THR A 4 12.85 -6.99 11.47
CA THR A 4 11.81 -6.04 11.92
C THR A 4 11.53 -4.98 10.86
N GLN A 5 12.57 -4.46 10.20
CA GLN A 5 12.42 -3.46 9.15
C GLN A 5 11.79 -4.06 7.88
N ARG A 6 12.18 -5.28 7.51
CA ARG A 6 11.57 -5.99 6.38
C ARG A 6 10.08 -6.25 6.64
N ILE A 7 9.73 -6.77 7.81
CA ILE A 7 8.33 -7.02 8.21
C ILE A 7 7.52 -5.73 8.15
N ARG A 8 8.08 -4.61 8.63
CA ARG A 8 7.43 -3.30 8.57
C ARG A 8 7.15 -2.85 7.14
N GLN A 9 8.12 -2.97 6.24
CA GLN A 9 7.95 -2.60 4.83
C GLN A 9 6.89 -3.45 4.13
N GLU A 10 6.95 -4.77 4.32
CA GLU A 10 5.97 -5.71 3.74
C GLU A 10 4.56 -5.44 4.31
N SER A 11 4.46 -5.11 5.60
CA SER A 11 3.22 -4.72 6.26
C SER A 11 2.70 -3.38 5.75
N MET A 12 3.53 -2.35 5.62
CA MET A 12 3.10 -1.05 5.11
C MET A 12 2.53 -1.15 3.70
N ARG A 13 3.16 -1.93 2.81
CA ARG A 13 2.64 -2.21 1.47
C ARG A 13 1.25 -2.83 1.51
N TRP A 14 1.02 -3.79 2.39
CA TRP A 14 -0.30 -4.40 2.59
C TRP A 14 -1.34 -3.38 3.10
N HIS A 15 -1.00 -2.58 4.11
CA HIS A 15 -1.91 -1.57 4.65
C HIS A 15 -2.25 -0.48 3.63
N LEU A 16 -1.30 -0.10 2.77
CA LEU A 16 -1.55 0.84 1.67
C LEU A 16 -2.50 0.26 0.63
N LEU A 17 -2.35 -1.02 0.27
CA LEU A 17 -3.30 -1.68 -0.64
C LEU A 17 -4.72 -1.69 -0.07
N ILE A 18 -4.88 -2.01 1.23
CA ILE A 18 -6.18 -1.92 1.90
C ILE A 18 -6.73 -0.50 1.86
N ALA A 19 -5.90 0.48 2.21
CA ALA A 19 -6.29 1.90 2.25
C ALA A 19 -6.79 2.35 0.86
N LEU A 20 -6.02 2.08 -0.18
CA LEU A 20 -6.38 2.43 -1.56
C LEU A 20 -7.63 1.69 -2.03
N ASN A 21 -7.88 0.45 -1.58
CA ASN A 21 -9.14 -0.23 -1.89
C ASN A 21 -10.34 0.47 -1.26
N LYS A 22 -10.18 0.99 -0.04
CA LYS A 22 -11.24 1.70 0.70
C LYS A 22 -11.50 3.12 0.18
N THR A 23 -10.55 3.74 -0.51
CA THR A 23 -10.77 5.07 -1.11
C THR A 23 -11.52 5.00 -2.44
N ARG A 24 -11.61 3.84 -3.09
CA ARG A 24 -12.33 3.67 -4.37
C ARG A 24 -13.79 4.15 -4.25
N PRO A 25 -14.32 4.87 -5.26
CA PRO A 25 -13.73 5.17 -6.58
C PRO A 25 -12.83 6.42 -6.60
N TYR A 26 -12.50 7.02 -5.46
CA TYR A 26 -11.74 8.27 -5.38
C TYR A 26 -10.23 8.04 -5.33
N THR A 27 -9.51 8.98 -5.94
CA THR A 27 -8.05 9.04 -5.89
C THR A 27 -7.56 9.46 -4.51
N ALA A 28 -6.66 8.68 -3.92
CA ALA A 28 -6.06 9.02 -2.63
C ALA A 28 -4.88 9.97 -2.81
N ASN A 29 -4.79 10.99 -1.96
CA ASN A 29 -3.60 11.84 -1.87
C ASN A 29 -2.60 11.28 -0.84
N GLU A 30 -1.31 11.55 -1.02
CA GLU A 30 -0.27 11.01 -0.15
C GLU A 30 -0.34 11.55 1.29
N MET A 31 -0.85 12.77 1.51
CA MET A 31 -0.99 13.33 2.85
C MET A 31 -1.99 12.54 3.69
N PHE A 32 -3.11 12.15 3.09
CA PHE A 32 -4.10 11.26 3.69
C PHE A 32 -3.51 9.87 3.98
N LEU A 33 -2.78 9.31 3.01
CA LEU A 33 -2.13 8.01 3.19
C LEU A 33 -1.06 8.06 4.28
N LEU A 34 -0.28 9.14 4.36
CA LEU A 34 0.71 9.34 5.42
C LEU A 34 0.05 9.43 6.79
N ALA A 35 -1.00 10.25 6.92
CA ALA A 35 -1.75 10.38 8.16
C ALA A 35 -2.35 9.03 8.61
N LEU A 36 -2.82 8.21 7.67
CA LEU A 36 -3.31 6.86 7.95
C LEU A 36 -2.16 5.94 8.39
N MET A 37 -1.01 5.96 7.72
CA MET A 37 0.14 5.15 8.11
C MET A 37 0.68 5.56 9.47
N GLN A 38 0.66 6.85 9.81
CA GLN A 38 1.08 7.35 11.13
C GLN A 38 0.18 6.89 12.28
N ARG A 39 -1.06 6.46 12.00
CA ARG A 39 -1.92 5.80 13.00
C ARG A 39 -1.47 4.38 13.33
N LEU A 40 -0.82 3.70 12.39
CA LEU A 40 -0.30 2.34 12.55
C LEU A 40 1.17 2.34 13.00
N TYR A 41 1.93 3.32 12.51
CA TYR A 41 3.36 3.46 12.70
C TYR A 41 3.67 4.93 13.00
N ALA A 42 3.73 5.31 14.28
CA ALA A 42 3.80 6.71 14.70
C ALA A 42 4.99 7.50 14.09
N ASP A 43 6.06 6.80 13.73
CA ASP A 43 7.30 7.31 13.12
C ASP A 43 7.30 7.23 11.58
N ALA A 44 6.19 6.86 10.93
CA ALA A 44 6.12 6.79 9.48
C ALA A 44 6.41 8.15 8.83
N SER A 45 7.33 8.12 7.87
CA SER A 45 7.81 9.30 7.16
C SER A 45 7.36 9.32 5.70
N GLU A 46 7.34 10.49 5.09
CA GLU A 46 6.99 10.66 3.66
C GLU A 46 7.90 9.85 2.72
N PRO A 47 9.24 9.79 2.88
CA PRO A 47 10.09 8.94 2.06
C PRO A 47 9.78 7.44 2.21
N GLU A 48 9.48 6.99 3.43
CA GLU A 48 9.10 5.59 3.68
C GLU A 48 7.80 5.24 2.96
N LEU A 49 6.79 6.11 3.06
CA LEU A 49 5.52 5.98 2.34
C LEU A 49 5.74 5.93 0.83
N ARG A 50 6.50 6.88 0.27
CA ARG A 50 6.76 6.97 -1.17
C ARG A 50 7.51 5.75 -1.70
N HIS A 51 8.50 5.23 -0.97
CA HIS A 51 9.17 3.99 -1.34
C HIS A 51 8.20 2.80 -1.38
N ALA A 52 7.26 2.71 -0.44
CA ALA A 52 6.25 1.66 -0.45
C ALA A 52 5.29 1.83 -1.65
N LEU A 53 4.87 3.05 -1.96
CA LEU A 53 4.02 3.36 -3.11
C LEU A 53 4.72 3.07 -4.45
N ASP A 54 5.98 3.48 -4.63
CA ASP A 54 6.76 3.18 -5.82
C ASP A 54 6.88 1.66 -6.01
N TYR A 55 7.18 0.90 -4.96
CA TYR A 55 7.23 -0.57 -5.03
C TYR A 55 5.89 -1.17 -5.52
N LEU A 56 4.76 -0.68 -5.00
CA LEU A 56 3.44 -1.13 -5.45
C LEU A 56 3.15 -0.77 -6.90
N ALA A 57 3.64 0.38 -7.37
CA ALA A 57 3.54 0.81 -8.76
C ALA A 57 4.39 -0.06 -9.70
N ASP A 58 5.63 -0.37 -9.31
CA ASP A 58 6.52 -1.27 -10.05
C ASP A 58 5.91 -2.66 -10.21
N ARG A 59 5.27 -3.15 -9.15
CA ARG A 59 4.54 -4.43 -9.14
C ARG A 59 3.17 -4.36 -9.79
N LYS A 60 2.81 -3.24 -10.43
CA LYS A 60 1.54 -3.02 -11.14
C LYS A 60 0.29 -3.15 -10.26
N MET A 61 0.41 -2.96 -8.96
CA MET A 61 -0.72 -3.00 -8.01
C MET A 61 -1.31 -1.62 -7.73
N ALA A 62 -0.53 -0.57 -7.93
CA ALA A 62 -0.98 0.82 -7.83
C ALA A 62 -0.58 1.62 -9.08
N VAL A 63 -1.28 2.72 -9.34
CA VAL A 63 -0.89 3.75 -10.30
C VAL A 63 -0.65 5.03 -9.52
N LEU A 64 0.46 5.68 -9.81
CA LEU A 64 0.86 6.94 -9.19
C LEU A 64 0.76 8.07 -10.20
N THR A 65 0.21 9.20 -9.78
CA THR A 65 0.26 10.46 -10.52
C THR A 65 0.99 11.48 -9.66
N LYS A 66 2.14 11.95 -10.15
CA LYS A 66 2.96 12.97 -9.47
C LYS A 66 2.51 14.34 -9.99
N ALA A 67 1.75 15.08 -9.17
CA ALA A 67 1.22 16.38 -9.56
C ALA A 67 2.33 17.43 -9.65
N VAL A 68 2.07 18.53 -10.38
CA VAL A 68 3.03 19.64 -10.60
C VAL A 68 3.54 20.25 -9.28
N GLY A 69 2.75 20.16 -8.20
CA GLY A 69 3.12 20.61 -6.85
C GLY A 69 3.91 19.61 -6.01
N GLY A 70 4.37 18.49 -6.57
CA GLY A 70 5.12 17.46 -5.85
C GLY A 70 4.25 16.48 -5.07
N VAL A 71 2.93 16.72 -4.97
CA VAL A 71 1.98 15.83 -4.29
C VAL A 71 1.77 14.54 -5.09
N TRP A 72 1.84 13.40 -4.41
CA TRP A 72 1.55 12.11 -5.02
C TRP A 72 0.08 11.74 -4.85
N LEU A 73 -0.50 11.28 -5.94
CA LEU A 73 -1.83 10.71 -5.99
C LEU A 73 -1.70 9.21 -6.31
N ALA A 74 -2.50 8.39 -5.67
CA ALA A 74 -2.45 6.94 -5.81
C ALA A 74 -3.84 6.33 -6.02
N ASN A 75 -3.90 5.35 -6.92
CA ASN A 75 -5.08 4.54 -7.20
C ASN A 75 -4.69 3.06 -7.28
N LEU A 76 -5.61 2.15 -6.93
CA LEU A 76 -5.40 0.73 -7.22
C LEU A 76 -5.55 0.44 -8.72
N THR A 77 -4.73 -0.48 -9.20
CA THR A 77 -4.98 -1.17 -10.48
C THR A 77 -5.95 -2.32 -10.27
N ARG A 78 -6.40 -2.94 -11.37
CA ARG A 78 -7.11 -4.22 -11.35
C ARG A 78 -6.35 -5.28 -10.53
N LEU A 79 -5.04 -5.42 -10.74
CA LEU A 79 -4.23 -6.39 -9.99
C LEU A 79 -4.19 -6.07 -8.50
N GLY A 80 -4.06 -4.79 -8.13
CA GLY A 80 -4.09 -4.38 -6.72
C GLY A 80 -5.42 -4.73 -6.05
N VAL A 81 -6.53 -4.58 -6.76
CA VAL A 81 -7.86 -5.02 -6.31
C VAL A 81 -7.87 -6.53 -6.10
N ASP A 82 -7.46 -7.32 -7.08
CA ASP A 82 -7.43 -8.77 -6.99
C ASP A 82 -6.58 -9.27 -5.80
N VAL A 83 -5.46 -8.60 -5.52
CA VAL A 83 -4.57 -8.93 -4.38
C VAL A 83 -5.27 -8.69 -3.04
N VAL A 84 -5.97 -7.55 -2.90
CA VAL A 84 -6.69 -7.19 -1.65
C VAL A 84 -7.92 -8.06 -1.45
N GLU A 85 -8.60 -8.43 -2.53
CA GLU A 85 -9.82 -9.25 -2.51
C GLU A 85 -9.53 -10.76 -2.48
N TYR A 86 -8.24 -11.15 -2.39
CA TYR A 86 -7.81 -12.55 -2.37
C TYR A 86 -8.22 -13.35 -3.62
N ALA A 87 -8.39 -12.67 -4.76
CA ALA A 87 -8.70 -13.32 -6.03
C ALA A 87 -7.44 -13.92 -6.71
N VAL A 88 -6.25 -13.58 -6.22
CA VAL A 88 -4.96 -14.13 -6.65
C VAL A 88 -4.11 -14.57 -5.46
N ASP A 89 -3.10 -15.40 -5.75
CA ASP A 89 -2.13 -15.88 -4.75
C ASP A 89 -1.32 -14.76 -4.08
N GLY A 90 -0.71 -15.12 -2.96
CA GLY A 90 0.12 -14.19 -2.18
C GLY A 90 1.33 -13.71 -2.97
N MET A 91 1.59 -12.40 -2.91
CA MET A 91 2.71 -11.79 -3.62
C MET A 91 3.90 -11.60 -2.68
N VAL A 92 5.07 -12.11 -3.07
CA VAL A 92 6.33 -11.91 -2.33
C VAL A 92 6.58 -10.41 -2.10
N GLY A 93 6.98 -10.06 -0.88
CA GLY A 93 7.25 -8.67 -0.49
C GLY A 93 6.02 -7.89 -0.02
N ILE A 94 4.88 -8.57 0.20
CA ILE A 94 3.66 -8.01 0.77
C ILE A 94 3.21 -8.91 1.90
N ALA A 95 3.04 -8.36 3.11
CA ALA A 95 2.62 -9.12 4.28
C ALA A 95 1.08 -9.29 4.30
N ARG A 96 0.53 -9.85 3.22
CA ARG A 96 -0.90 -10.21 3.15
C ARG A 96 -1.15 -11.41 4.07
N PRO A 97 -2.03 -11.31 5.08
CA PRO A 97 -2.38 -12.45 5.94
C PRO A 97 -2.96 -13.60 5.14
N GLU A 98 -2.86 -14.84 5.64
CA GLU A 98 -3.59 -15.96 5.05
C GLU A 98 -5.10 -15.83 5.30
N LYS A 99 -5.91 -16.14 4.28
CA LYS A 99 -7.37 -16.12 4.40
C LYS A 99 -7.82 -17.28 5.30
N TYR A 100 -8.44 -16.98 6.44
CA TYR A 100 -8.89 -17.99 7.41
C TYR A 100 -10.41 -18.17 7.48
N TRP A 101 -11.19 -17.30 6.83
CA TRP A 101 -12.65 -17.19 6.98
C TRP A 101 -13.48 -17.90 5.89
N ASP A 102 -12.85 -18.74 5.07
CA ASP A 102 -13.51 -19.60 4.07
C ASP A 102 -13.32 -21.10 4.38
N ARG A 103 -12.90 -21.44 5.61
CA ARG A 103 -12.73 -22.83 6.07
C ARG A 103 -13.99 -23.37 6.74
#